data_AF-A0A1G0CHS1-F1
#
_entry.id   AF-A0A1G0CHS1-F1
#
_cell.length_a   1.000
_cell.length_b   1.000
_cell.length_c   1.000
_cell.angle_alpha   90.00
_cell.angle_beta   90.00
_cell.angle_gamma   90.00
#
_symmetry.space_group_name_H-M   'P 1'
#
loop_
_entity.id
_entity.type
_entity.pdbx_description
1 polymer ?
#
loop_
_entity_poly.entity_id
_entity_poly.type
_entity_poly.pdbx_seq_one_letter_code
_entity_poly.pdbx_strand_id
1 'polypeptide(L)'
;MKRKVIIIGLIVITTGAVSYLIVRSVQKSGIKKNLDEAYNNPDSQSASGGMNKLLASGVFNPTTYQKSGKATITLMEARERAKDIWDAYSYFFSSDQMTIVNQFNGLGHQHDVSKIAHEFQESYDEDLLEVLKSTLTDKAKLNMLIAKINKLPNK
;
A
#
# COMPACT_ATOMS: atom_id res chain seq x y z
N MET A 1 -65.91 -30.29 -6.51
CA MET A 1 -65.71 -29.62 -5.20
C MET A 1 -64.86 -28.38 -5.40
N LYS A 2 -65.35 -27.26 -4.84
CA LYS A 2 -64.72 -26.05 -4.26
C LYS A 2 -63.56 -25.32 -4.99
N ARG A 3 -63.80 -24.00 -5.07
CA ARG A 3 -63.08 -22.89 -5.69
C ARG A 3 -61.89 -22.39 -4.84
N LYS A 4 -60.90 -21.81 -5.53
CA LYS A 4 -60.08 -20.59 -5.24
C LYS A 4 -59.39 -20.49 -3.86
N VAL A 5 -58.10 -20.14 -3.86
CA VAL A 5 -57.58 -18.86 -3.28
C VAL A 5 -56.30 -18.45 -4.03
N ILE A 6 -56.32 -17.21 -4.52
CA ILE A 6 -55.16 -16.43 -5.01
C ILE A 6 -54.65 -15.64 -3.80
N ILE A 7 -53.34 -15.64 -3.53
CA ILE A 7 -52.72 -14.61 -2.70
C ILE A 7 -51.66 -13.90 -3.54
N ILE A 8 -51.99 -12.66 -3.86
CA ILE A 8 -51.13 -11.60 -4.38
C ILE A 8 -50.27 -11.12 -3.21
N GLY A 9 -48.95 -11.15 -3.38
CA GLY A 9 -47.99 -10.54 -2.46
C GLY A 9 -46.95 -9.76 -3.26
N LEU A 10 -47.30 -8.52 -3.59
CA LEU A 10 -46.44 -7.50 -4.17
C LEU A 10 -45.27 -7.18 -3.22
N ILE A 11 -44.02 -7.40 -3.64
CA ILE A 11 -42.88 -6.58 -3.20
C ILE A 11 -42.01 -6.26 -4.42
N VAL A 12 -42.36 -5.15 -5.07
CA VAL A 12 -41.42 -4.28 -5.79
C VAL A 12 -40.66 -3.47 -4.73
N ILE A 13 -39.49 -2.90 -5.08
CA ILE A 13 -38.63 -1.95 -4.33
C ILE A 13 -37.45 -2.71 -3.67
N THR A 14 -36.15 -2.56 -4.01
CA THR A 14 -35.36 -1.48 -4.64
C THR A 14 -34.05 -2.06 -5.20
N THR A 15 -33.87 -2.06 -6.53
CA THR A 15 -32.64 -2.56 -7.18
C THR A 15 -31.48 -1.55 -7.22
N GLY A 16 -31.62 -0.38 -6.60
CA GLY A 16 -30.62 0.70 -6.69
C GLY A 16 -29.66 0.84 -5.50
N ALA A 17 -30.10 0.56 -4.26
CA ALA A 17 -29.33 0.92 -3.06
C ALA A 17 -28.40 -0.20 -2.55
N VAL A 18 -28.68 -1.46 -2.88
CA VAL A 18 -27.91 -2.61 -2.37
C VAL A 18 -26.57 -2.76 -3.11
N SER A 19 -26.53 -2.41 -4.40
CA SER A 19 -25.32 -2.53 -5.22
C SER A 19 -24.17 -1.63 -4.74
N TYR A 20 -24.48 -0.43 -4.22
CA TYR A 20 -23.45 0.50 -3.75
C TYR A 20 -22.78 0.04 -2.45
N LEU A 21 -23.54 -0.60 -1.54
CA LEU A 21 -22.99 -1.13 -0.30
C LEU A 21 -22.21 -2.43 -0.51
N ILE A 22 -22.62 -3.27 -1.47
CA ILE A 22 -21.86 -4.48 -1.84
C ILE A 22 -20.53 -4.09 -2.48
N VAL A 23 -20.47 -3.12 -3.40
CA VAL A 23 -19.19 -2.71 -4.02
C VAL A 23 -18.22 -2.10 -2.99
N ARG A 24 -18.71 -1.26 -2.06
CA ARG A 24 -17.87 -0.67 -1.00
C ARG A 24 -17.41 -1.69 0.06
N SER A 25 -18.25 -2.69 0.35
CA SER A 25 -17.92 -3.81 1.24
C SER A 25 -16.96 -4.80 0.59
N VAL A 26 -17.15 -5.15 -0.68
CA VAL A 26 -16.32 -6.09 -1.44
C VAL A 26 -14.94 -5.49 -1.75
N GLN A 27 -14.81 -4.18 -2.00
CA GLN A 27 -13.48 -3.56 -2.10
C GLN A 27 -12.73 -3.60 -0.76
N LYS A 28 -13.39 -3.30 0.38
CA LYS A 28 -12.74 -3.40 1.69
C LYS A 28 -12.49 -4.85 2.14
N SER A 29 -13.36 -5.78 1.77
CA SER A 29 -13.26 -7.19 2.14
C SER A 29 -12.27 -7.94 1.24
N GLY A 30 -12.22 -7.66 -0.06
CA GLY A 30 -11.20 -8.22 -0.96
C GLY A 30 -9.80 -7.73 -0.62
N ILE A 31 -9.65 -6.44 -0.26
CA ILE A 31 -8.37 -5.89 0.21
C ILE A 31 -8.00 -6.50 1.57
N LYS A 32 -8.92 -6.59 2.54
CA LYS A 32 -8.64 -7.23 3.83
C LYS A 32 -8.36 -8.72 3.70
N LYS A 33 -9.07 -9.45 2.85
CA LYS A 33 -8.88 -10.88 2.65
C LYS A 33 -7.56 -11.17 1.92
N ASN A 34 -7.18 -10.36 0.94
CA ASN A 34 -5.86 -10.43 0.30
C ASN A 34 -4.72 -10.00 1.23
N LEU A 35 -4.97 -9.06 2.16
CA LEU A 35 -3.99 -8.64 3.17
C LEU A 35 -3.84 -9.66 4.30
N ASP A 36 -4.93 -10.26 4.76
CA ASP A 36 -4.92 -11.33 5.76
C ASP A 36 -4.37 -12.62 5.13
N GLU A 37 -4.64 -12.90 3.86
CA GLU A 37 -4.01 -13.99 3.12
C GLU A 37 -2.53 -13.72 2.82
N ALA A 38 -2.11 -12.49 2.51
CA ALA A 38 -0.69 -12.15 2.35
C ALA A 38 0.08 -12.12 3.68
N TYR A 39 -0.60 -11.77 4.78
CA TYR A 39 -0.04 -11.77 6.14
C TYR A 39 0.04 -13.18 6.73
N ASN A 40 -0.95 -14.05 6.44
CA ASN A 40 -1.00 -15.43 6.93
C ASN A 40 -0.44 -16.46 5.93
N ASN A 41 -0.21 -16.10 4.66
CA ASN A 41 0.33 -16.98 3.62
C ASN A 41 1.19 -16.21 2.59
N PRO A 42 2.47 -15.96 2.92
CA PRO A 42 3.38 -15.13 2.13
C PRO A 42 3.72 -15.67 0.72
N ASP A 43 3.32 -16.90 0.39
CA ASP A 43 3.51 -17.53 -0.92
C ASP A 43 2.35 -17.32 -1.92
N SER A 44 1.29 -16.61 -1.53
CA SER A 44 0.18 -16.32 -2.45
C SER A 44 0.64 -15.42 -3.62
N GLN A 45 0.50 -15.95 -4.84
CA GLN A 45 1.01 -15.44 -6.12
C GLN A 45 0.53 -14.04 -6.57
N SER A 46 -0.10 -13.25 -5.69
CA SER A 46 -0.66 -11.93 -6.00
C SER A 46 0.37 -10.77 -5.87
N ALA A 47 1.58 -11.08 -5.40
CA ALA A 47 2.64 -10.14 -5.03
C ALA A 47 3.36 -9.46 -6.20
N SER A 48 3.69 -10.23 -7.23
CA SER A 48 4.69 -9.82 -8.24
C SER A 48 4.21 -8.69 -9.15
N GLY A 49 2.89 -8.49 -9.28
CA GLY A 49 2.30 -7.37 -10.02
C GLY A 49 2.03 -6.12 -9.17
N GLY A 50 1.99 -6.25 -7.84
CA GLY A 50 1.65 -5.17 -6.91
C GLY A 50 2.78 -4.16 -6.73
N MET A 51 4.04 -4.64 -6.64
CA MET A 51 5.21 -3.77 -6.59
C MET A 51 5.24 -2.95 -7.87
N ASN A 52 5.34 -3.59 -9.04
CA ASN A 52 5.44 -2.93 -10.34
C ASN A 52 4.35 -1.86 -10.57
N LYS A 53 3.13 -2.02 -10.02
CA LYS A 53 2.08 -0.99 -10.05
C LYS A 53 2.35 0.21 -9.13
N LEU A 54 2.78 -0.03 -7.88
CA LEU A 54 3.22 1.03 -6.97
C LEU A 54 4.50 1.73 -7.45
N LEU A 55 5.35 0.99 -8.14
CA LEU A 55 6.55 1.52 -8.78
C LEU A 55 6.18 2.38 -9.98
N ALA A 56 5.23 1.94 -10.79
CA ALA A 56 4.74 2.69 -11.93
C ALA A 56 3.88 3.91 -11.55
N SER A 57 3.36 3.99 -10.31
CA SER A 57 2.52 5.10 -9.88
C SER A 57 3.29 6.36 -9.46
N GLY A 58 4.62 6.36 -9.52
CA GLY A 58 5.45 7.53 -9.24
C GLY A 58 5.52 7.92 -7.76
N VAL A 59 5.16 7.01 -6.85
CA VAL A 59 5.12 7.25 -5.40
C VAL A 59 6.54 7.43 -4.83
N PHE A 60 7.52 6.76 -5.41
CA PHE A 60 8.94 6.92 -5.08
C PHE A 60 9.63 8.02 -5.89
N ASN A 61 8.93 8.76 -6.76
CA ASN A 61 9.56 9.85 -7.49
C ASN A 61 9.91 10.97 -6.50
N PRO A 62 11.17 11.40 -6.43
CA PRO A 62 11.68 12.37 -5.43
C PRO A 62 11.03 13.76 -5.57
N THR A 63 10.47 14.10 -6.73
CA THR A 63 9.88 15.43 -6.98
C THR A 63 8.38 15.51 -6.76
N THR A 64 7.70 14.36 -6.54
CA THR A 64 6.23 14.30 -6.47
C THR A 64 5.67 15.05 -5.26
N TYR A 65 6.33 14.99 -4.10
CA TYR A 65 5.87 15.66 -2.88
C TYR A 65 5.93 17.20 -2.99
N GLN A 66 6.93 17.73 -3.72
CA GLN A 66 7.12 19.17 -3.89
C GLN A 66 5.98 19.81 -4.68
N LYS A 67 5.38 19.07 -5.62
CA LYS A 67 4.28 19.54 -6.47
C LYS A 67 2.92 19.55 -5.78
N SER A 68 2.75 18.73 -4.73
CA SER A 68 1.44 18.55 -4.07
C SER A 68 1.29 19.30 -2.76
N GLY A 69 2.40 19.53 -2.02
CA GLY A 69 2.36 20.14 -0.69
C GLY A 69 1.64 19.30 0.38
N LYS A 70 1.37 18.01 0.10
CA LYS A 70 0.55 17.12 0.92
C LYS A 70 1.35 16.16 1.81
N ALA A 71 2.68 16.24 1.77
CA ALA A 71 3.52 15.49 2.70
C ALA A 71 3.21 15.95 4.13
N THR A 72 2.87 15.00 4.98
CA THR A 72 2.51 15.19 6.38
C THR A 72 3.72 15.10 7.29
N ILE A 73 4.76 14.34 6.91
CA ILE A 73 6.00 14.25 7.66
C ILE A 73 6.88 15.48 7.44
N THR A 74 7.63 15.87 8.48
CA THR A 74 8.61 16.95 8.44
C THR A 74 9.83 16.58 7.59
N LEU A 75 10.69 17.56 7.31
CA LEU A 75 11.97 17.31 6.62
C LEU A 75 12.88 16.39 7.45
N MET A 76 12.96 16.66 8.75
CA MET A 76 13.79 15.91 9.69
C MET A 76 13.35 14.44 9.78
N GLU A 77 12.04 14.18 9.92
CA GLU A 77 11.51 12.80 9.94
C GLU A 77 11.76 12.06 8.63
N ALA A 78 11.66 12.75 7.48
CA ALA A 78 11.95 12.13 6.19
C ALA A 78 13.42 11.71 6.09
N ARG A 79 14.33 12.56 6.57
CA ARG A 79 15.78 12.30 6.59
C ARG A 79 16.16 11.19 7.57
N GLU A 80 15.57 11.17 8.77
CA GLU A 80 15.76 10.09 9.74
C GLU A 80 15.34 8.74 9.17
N ARG A 81 14.16 8.67 8.54
CA ARG A 81 13.68 7.46 7.87
C ARG A 81 14.58 7.03 6.72
N ALA A 82 15.04 7.97 5.90
CA ALA A 82 15.98 7.69 4.81
C ALA A 82 17.29 7.10 5.35
N LYS A 83 17.82 7.67 6.45
CA LYS A 83 18.99 7.15 7.13
C LYS A 83 18.81 5.75 7.67
N ASP A 84 17.71 5.49 8.35
CA ASP A 84 17.43 4.15 8.88
C ASP A 84 17.29 3.11 7.77
N ILE A 85 16.74 3.48 6.60
CA ILE A 85 16.70 2.61 5.42
C ILE A 85 18.12 2.31 4.93
N TRP A 86 18.98 3.33 4.82
CA TRP A 86 20.36 3.16 4.39
C TRP A 86 21.17 2.28 5.34
N ASP A 87 21.06 2.52 6.64
CA ASP A 87 21.78 1.75 7.66
C ASP A 87 21.31 0.28 7.66
N ALA A 88 20.02 0.04 7.46
CA ALA A 88 19.47 -1.32 7.35
C ALA A 88 19.83 -2.00 6.02
N TYR A 89 19.99 -1.25 4.93
CA TYR A 89 20.44 -1.75 3.63
C TYR A 89 21.93 -2.12 3.65
N SER A 90 22.77 -1.21 4.16
CA SER A 90 24.23 -1.31 4.18
C SER A 90 24.78 -2.24 5.27
N TYR A 91 23.90 -2.94 5.99
CA TYR A 91 24.27 -3.80 7.10
C TYR A 91 25.20 -4.96 6.68
N PHE A 92 26.35 -5.07 7.36
CA PHE A 92 27.53 -5.86 6.97
C PHE A 92 27.29 -7.36 6.71
N PHE A 93 26.25 -7.96 7.31
CA PHE A 93 25.99 -9.41 7.23
C PHE A 93 24.77 -9.79 6.40
N SER A 94 23.82 -8.88 6.23
CA SER A 94 22.61 -9.02 5.42
C SER A 94 21.72 -7.82 5.68
N SER A 95 21.05 -7.31 4.66
CA SER A 95 20.08 -6.22 4.85
C SER A 95 18.94 -6.60 5.81
N ASP A 96 18.61 -5.72 6.75
CA ASP A 96 17.44 -5.89 7.61
C ASP A 96 16.16 -5.39 6.90
N GLN A 97 15.56 -6.30 6.14
CA GLN A 97 14.35 -6.02 5.37
C GLN A 97 13.16 -5.59 6.23
N MET A 98 13.06 -6.06 7.48
CA MET A 98 11.95 -5.70 8.35
C MET A 98 12.09 -4.27 8.86
N THR A 99 13.31 -3.87 9.23
CA THR A 99 13.62 -2.49 9.62
C THR A 99 13.31 -1.53 8.46
N ILE A 100 13.69 -1.88 7.22
CA ILE A 100 13.34 -1.10 6.02
C ILE A 100 11.82 -0.94 5.87
N VAL A 101 11.06 -2.05 5.96
CA VAL A 101 9.59 -2.00 5.84
C VAL A 101 8.96 -1.15 6.96
N ASN A 102 9.54 -1.15 8.15
CA ASN A 102 9.04 -0.39 9.29
C ASN A 102 9.20 1.13 9.13
N GLN A 103 10.13 1.59 8.31
CA GLN A 103 10.28 3.02 8.01
C GLN A 103 9.11 3.62 7.23
N PHE A 104 8.22 2.79 6.70
CA PHE A 104 6.97 3.21 6.06
C PHE A 104 5.75 3.11 7.00
N ASN A 105 5.96 2.84 8.29
CA ASN A 105 4.90 2.83 9.29
C ASN A 105 4.50 4.26 9.68
N GLY A 106 3.20 4.44 9.90
CA GLY A 106 2.65 5.70 10.41
C GLY A 106 2.66 6.86 9.41
N LEU A 107 2.96 6.60 8.13
CA LEU A 107 2.87 7.63 7.09
C LEU A 107 1.40 8.02 6.87
N GLY A 108 1.15 9.29 6.59
CA GLY A 108 -0.17 9.85 6.38
C GLY A 108 -0.60 9.83 4.92
N HIS A 109 0.36 9.92 3.98
CA HIS A 109 0.10 10.05 2.55
C HIS A 109 1.21 9.42 1.69
N GLN A 110 0.90 9.03 0.45
CA GLN A 110 1.90 8.61 -0.53
C GLN A 110 2.97 9.70 -0.83
N HIS A 111 2.69 10.97 -0.53
CA HIS A 111 3.68 12.04 -0.70
C HIS A 111 4.76 12.01 0.38
N ASP A 112 4.49 11.36 1.53
CA ASP A 112 5.53 11.12 2.53
C ASP A 112 6.58 10.14 2.00
N VAL A 113 6.15 9.12 1.25
CA VAL A 113 7.05 8.16 0.59
C VAL A 113 7.94 8.89 -0.43
N SER A 114 7.35 9.77 -1.24
CA SER A 114 8.09 10.61 -2.20
C SER A 114 9.10 11.53 -1.50
N LYS A 115 8.74 12.09 -0.34
CA LYS A 115 9.64 12.94 0.45
C LYS A 115 10.80 12.16 1.07
N ILE A 116 10.55 10.94 1.54
CA ILE A 116 11.62 10.02 1.98
C ILE A 116 12.53 9.68 0.81
N ALA A 117 11.97 9.39 -0.37
CA ALA A 117 12.75 9.11 -1.57
C ALA A 117 13.65 10.29 -1.98
N HIS A 118 13.15 11.52 -1.84
CA HIS A 118 13.96 12.72 -2.05
C HIS A 118 15.13 12.82 -1.08
N GLU A 119 14.88 12.75 0.24
CA GLU A 119 15.97 12.84 1.22
C GLU A 119 16.98 11.70 1.10
N PHE A 120 16.52 10.51 0.70
CA PHE A 120 17.39 9.38 0.44
C PHE A 120 18.33 9.64 -0.74
N GLN A 121 17.78 10.12 -1.86
CA GLN A 121 18.59 10.47 -3.03
C GLN A 121 19.57 11.62 -2.72
N GLU A 122 19.11 12.68 -2.04
CA GLU A 122 19.97 13.80 -1.66
C GLU A 122 21.10 13.40 -0.70
N SER A 123 20.86 12.40 0.17
CA SER A 123 21.84 11.99 1.18
C SER A 123 22.82 10.93 0.70
N TYR A 124 22.41 10.07 -0.23
CA TYR A 124 23.16 8.87 -0.62
C TYR A 124 23.45 8.77 -2.12
N ASP A 125 22.94 9.69 -2.94
CA ASP A 125 23.05 9.68 -4.41
C ASP A 125 22.54 8.38 -5.06
N GLU A 126 21.53 7.76 -4.43
CA GLU A 126 20.96 6.48 -4.81
C GLU A 126 19.44 6.58 -4.95
N ASP A 127 18.87 5.84 -5.90
CA ASP A 127 17.41 5.79 -6.06
C ASP A 127 16.81 4.83 -5.01
N LEU A 128 16.00 5.37 -4.10
CA LEU A 128 15.39 4.60 -3.02
C LEU A 128 14.61 3.39 -3.56
N LEU A 129 13.93 3.54 -4.70
CA LEU A 129 13.19 2.44 -5.28
C LEU A 129 14.14 1.32 -5.78
N GLU A 130 15.25 1.67 -6.42
CA GLU A 130 16.24 0.68 -6.84
C GLU A 130 16.84 -0.06 -5.65
N VAL A 131 17.18 0.66 -4.57
CA VAL A 131 17.64 0.06 -3.31
C VAL A 131 16.59 -0.88 -2.72
N LEU A 132 15.32 -0.48 -2.69
CA LEU A 132 14.26 -1.37 -2.18
C LEU A 132 14.08 -2.62 -3.05
N LYS A 133 14.26 -2.54 -4.37
CA LYS A 133 14.20 -3.71 -5.27
C LYS A 133 15.36 -4.68 -5.04
N SER A 134 16.58 -4.18 -4.87
CA SER A 134 17.74 -5.03 -4.61
C SER A 134 17.67 -5.72 -3.25
N THR A 135 17.01 -5.06 -2.30
CA THR A 135 17.09 -5.42 -0.88
C THR A 135 15.89 -6.26 -0.40
N LEU A 136 14.67 -5.93 -0.85
CA LEU A 136 13.46 -6.66 -0.45
C LEU A 136 13.25 -7.92 -1.29
N THR A 137 14.17 -8.87 -1.14
CA THR A 137 14.13 -10.17 -1.81
C THR A 137 13.11 -11.13 -1.19
N ASP A 138 12.72 -10.93 0.08
CA ASP A 138 11.64 -11.67 0.72
C ASP A 138 10.27 -11.16 0.22
N LYS A 139 9.53 -12.03 -0.48
CA LYS A 139 8.18 -11.74 -0.99
C LYS A 139 7.22 -11.28 0.10
N ALA A 140 7.33 -11.80 1.32
CA ALA A 140 6.49 -11.41 2.45
C ALA A 140 6.72 -9.93 2.81
N LYS A 141 8.00 -9.52 2.93
CA LYS A 141 8.38 -8.14 3.28
C LYS A 141 8.02 -7.18 2.17
N LEU A 142 8.23 -7.59 0.93
CA LEU A 142 7.82 -6.85 -0.25
C LEU A 142 6.30 -6.60 -0.25
N ASN A 143 5.49 -7.64 -0.01
CA ASN A 143 4.04 -7.53 0.09
C ASN A 143 3.60 -6.62 1.23
N MET A 144 4.26 -6.70 2.38
CA MET A 144 3.98 -5.81 3.50
C MET A 144 4.22 -4.35 3.14
N LEU A 145 5.34 -4.03 2.48
CA LEU A 145 5.62 -2.67 2.01
C LEU A 145 4.55 -2.18 1.04
N ILE A 146 4.23 -2.99 0.02
CA ILE A 146 3.21 -2.69 -0.99
C ILE A 146 1.87 -2.39 -0.31
N ALA A 147 1.47 -3.25 0.62
CA ALA A 147 0.19 -3.13 1.27
C ALA A 147 0.12 -1.92 2.22
N LYS A 148 1.25 -1.49 2.81
CA LYS A 148 1.34 -0.25 3.58
C LYS A 148 1.16 0.96 2.68
N ILE A 149 1.92 1.06 1.59
CA ILE A 149 1.89 2.22 0.68
C ILE A 149 0.55 2.34 -0.05
N ASN A 150 -0.06 1.22 -0.48
CA ASN A 150 -1.37 1.24 -1.15
C ASN A 150 -2.53 1.68 -0.24
N LYS A 151 -2.36 1.61 1.08
CA LYS A 151 -3.35 2.13 2.04
C LYS A 151 -3.26 3.64 2.22
N LEU A 152 -2.14 4.24 1.83
CA LEU A 152 -1.95 5.67 1.96
C LEU A 152 -2.79 6.42 0.90
N PRO A 153 -3.47 7.50 1.28
CA PRO A 153 -4.08 8.43 0.33
C PRO A 153 -3.06 8.90 -0.70
N ASN A 154 -3.53 9.14 -1.94
CA ASN A 154 -2.76 9.74 -3.04
C ASN A 154 -3.30 11.13 -3.46
N LYS A 155 -4.27 11.68 -2.73
CA LYS A 155 -4.91 12.97 -2.98
C LYS A 155 -5.13 13.67 -1.65
#